data_AF-A0A1H7Z1V6-F1
#
_entry.id   AF-A0A1H7Z1V6-F1
#
_cell.length_a   1.000
_cell.length_b   1.000
_cell.length_c   1.000
_cell.angle_alpha   90.00
_cell.angle_beta   90.00
_cell.angle_gamma   90.00
#
_symmetry.space_group_name_H-M   'P 1'
#
loop_
_entity.id
_entity.type
_entity.pdbx_description
1 polymer ?
#
loop_
_entity_poly.entity_id
_entity_poly.type
_entity_poly.pdbx_seq_one_letter_code
_entity_poly.pdbx_strand_id
1 'polypeptide(L)'
;MPSIANYRGIIPAISCPFTNDHRIDEPALRKLASWLAGHDGVVAIMTNGHTGEVFSLTPSERAEVTRIVADELRGRMPVISSIVCEGLAEAAEHARAAQAAGAVALDVMPPHHWLRFGFTPGHALQYFEAIHRAAPELDLVCHVYPAWTRASYSSQLLAELARLPYLQAFKVGQRDMNKYARDIQAIREADASKAILTCHDEYLLASMVQGVDGALVGFATFIPQLIIDLWNAVKAGDLKKAMAVQALITPLKDAVYGGGEPTGEAHARMKGGMYLAGVLENATVRPPTEAPNAREMDALRAAVEQAGLSKR
;
A
#
# COMPACT_ATOMS: atom_id res chain seq x y z
N MET A 1 -3.32 -22.80 4.66
CA MET A 1 -3.13 -21.65 3.76
C MET A 1 -1.97 -20.83 4.29
N PRO A 2 -1.21 -20.12 3.43
CA PRO A 2 -0.20 -19.18 3.92
C PRO A 2 -0.88 -18.18 4.85
N SER A 3 -0.30 -17.91 6.01
CA SER A 3 -0.74 -16.83 6.91
C SER A 3 0.39 -15.82 7.03
N ILE A 4 0.03 -14.56 7.30
CA ILE A 4 1.02 -13.51 7.48
C ILE A 4 1.48 -13.57 8.94
N ALA A 5 2.68 -14.09 9.19
CA ALA A 5 3.12 -14.45 10.54
C ALA A 5 3.04 -13.32 11.57
N ASN A 6 3.21 -12.05 11.17
CA ASN A 6 2.99 -10.88 12.06
C ASN A 6 2.85 -9.51 11.35
N TYR A 7 2.82 -9.46 10.01
CA TYR A 7 2.77 -8.24 9.18
C TYR A 7 3.95 -7.26 9.34
N ARG A 8 4.92 -7.54 10.22
CA ARG A 8 6.02 -6.63 10.55
C ARG A 8 7.12 -6.71 9.50
N GLY A 9 7.42 -5.61 8.82
CA GLY A 9 8.36 -5.54 7.72
C GLY A 9 7.87 -4.64 6.60
N ILE A 10 8.34 -4.90 5.38
CA ILE A 10 7.92 -4.14 4.20
C ILE A 10 6.86 -4.94 3.44
N ILE A 11 5.77 -4.28 3.08
CA ILE A 11 4.70 -4.82 2.25
C ILE A 11 4.53 -3.88 1.06
N PRO A 12 5.12 -4.20 -0.11
CA PRO A 12 4.91 -3.43 -1.31
C PRO A 12 3.45 -3.44 -1.74
N ALA A 13 2.85 -2.26 -1.91
CA ALA A 13 1.64 -2.12 -2.70
C ALA A 13 2.03 -2.13 -4.18
N ILE A 14 1.92 -3.30 -4.80
CA ILE A 14 2.44 -3.56 -6.15
C ILE A 14 1.73 -2.70 -7.19
N SER A 15 2.50 -2.11 -8.11
CA SER A 15 1.94 -1.47 -9.31
C SER A 15 1.34 -2.51 -10.25
N CYS A 16 0.27 -2.17 -10.97
CA CYS A 16 -0.33 -3.05 -11.97
C CYS A 16 0.21 -2.68 -13.37
N PRO A 17 1.09 -3.48 -14.00
CA PRO A 17 1.57 -3.19 -15.35
C PRO A 17 0.46 -3.34 -16.39
N PHE A 18 0.44 -2.43 -17.36
CA PHE A 18 -0.48 -2.48 -18.48
C PHE A 18 0.26 -2.58 -19.81
N THR A 19 -0.35 -3.29 -20.76
CA THR A 19 0.05 -3.29 -22.15
C THR A 19 -0.31 -1.94 -22.81
N ASN A 20 0.22 -1.69 -24.02
CA ASN A 20 -0.07 -0.46 -24.77
C ASN A 20 -1.55 -0.27 -25.13
N ASP A 21 -2.32 -1.36 -25.18
CA ASP A 21 -3.78 -1.35 -25.37
C ASP A 21 -4.55 -1.40 -24.03
N HIS A 22 -3.88 -1.04 -22.93
CA HIS A 22 -4.44 -0.87 -21.59
C HIS A 22 -4.97 -2.15 -20.92
N ARG A 23 -4.65 -3.34 -21.42
CA ARG A 23 -4.96 -4.60 -20.72
C ARG A 23 -3.94 -4.84 -19.60
N ILE A 24 -4.33 -5.63 -18.59
CA ILE A 24 -3.37 -6.12 -17.58
C ILE A 24 -2.27 -6.91 -18.31
N ASP A 25 -1.02 -6.52 -18.09
CA ASP A 25 0.16 -7.23 -18.60
C ASP A 25 0.54 -8.31 -17.59
N GLU A 26 -0.07 -9.50 -17.74
CA GLU A 26 0.15 -10.64 -16.85
C GLU A 26 1.63 -11.05 -16.76
N PRO A 27 2.39 -11.25 -17.86
CA PRO A 27 3.81 -11.56 -17.78
C PRO A 27 4.63 -10.53 -16.98
N ALA A 28 4.39 -9.23 -17.20
CA ALA A 28 5.07 -8.18 -16.46
C ALA A 28 4.66 -8.16 -14.98
N LEU A 29 3.39 -8.37 -14.66
CA LEU A 29 2.88 -8.43 -13.28
C LEU A 29 3.50 -9.60 -12.51
N ARG A 30 3.62 -10.78 -13.14
CA ARG A 30 4.28 -11.96 -12.56
C ARG A 30 5.76 -11.70 -12.28
N LYS A 31 6.48 -11.16 -13.27
CA LYS A 31 7.89 -10.78 -13.12
C LYS A 31 8.09 -9.80 -11.96
N LEU A 32 7.23 -8.77 -11.88
CA LEU A 32 7.27 -7.78 -10.80
C LEU A 32 6.99 -8.41 -9.43
N ALA A 33 5.98 -9.27 -9.32
CA ALA A 33 5.64 -9.96 -8.08
C ALA A 33 6.79 -10.85 -7.58
N SER A 34 7.36 -11.68 -8.47
CA SER A 34 8.50 -12.54 -8.12
C SER A 34 9.76 -11.74 -7.78
N TRP A 35 10.02 -10.61 -8.45
CA TRP A 35 11.12 -9.71 -8.10
C TRP A 35 10.94 -9.09 -6.72
N LEU A 36 9.76 -8.53 -6.41
CA LEU A 36 9.46 -7.96 -5.09
C LEU A 36 9.55 -8.99 -3.98
N ALA A 37 9.03 -10.20 -4.20
CA ALA A 37 9.10 -11.29 -3.23
C ALA A 37 10.53 -11.82 -2.99
N GLY A 38 11.48 -11.50 -3.88
CA GLY A 38 12.88 -11.85 -3.74
C GLY A 38 13.70 -10.92 -2.84
N HIS A 39 13.13 -9.80 -2.36
CA HIS A 39 13.82 -8.88 -1.46
C HIS A 39 13.70 -9.32 0.01
N ASP A 40 14.85 -9.55 0.65
CA ASP A 40 14.92 -9.84 2.08
C ASP A 40 14.35 -8.66 2.90
N GLY A 41 13.26 -8.90 3.62
CA GLY A 41 12.54 -7.87 4.39
C GLY A 41 11.14 -7.57 3.85
N VAL A 42 10.80 -8.06 2.65
CA VAL A 42 9.41 -8.13 2.19
C VAL A 42 8.71 -9.29 2.88
N VAL A 43 7.53 -9.03 3.46
CA VAL A 43 6.78 -10.03 4.26
C VAL A 43 5.40 -10.37 3.71
N ALA A 44 4.90 -9.56 2.78
CA ALA A 44 3.70 -9.80 1.98
C ALA A 44 3.74 -8.90 0.74
N ILE A 45 2.87 -9.17 -0.24
CA ILE A 45 2.61 -8.25 -1.36
C ILE A 45 1.13 -7.84 -1.31
N MET A 46 0.85 -6.55 -1.46
CA MET A 46 -0.52 -6.04 -1.52
C MET A 46 -0.91 -5.65 -2.95
N THR A 47 -1.96 -6.25 -3.50
CA THR A 47 -2.58 -5.89 -4.79
C THR A 47 -3.70 -4.87 -4.60
N ASN A 48 -4.15 -4.26 -5.72
CA ASN A 48 -5.32 -3.40 -5.77
C ASN A 48 -5.24 -2.14 -4.87
N GLY A 49 -4.04 -1.67 -4.56
CA GLY A 49 -3.86 -0.35 -3.93
C GLY A 49 -4.05 0.80 -4.93
N HIS A 50 -4.04 2.05 -4.45
CA HIS A 50 -4.01 3.23 -5.34
C HIS A 50 -2.81 3.19 -6.30
N THR A 51 -1.65 2.72 -5.84
CA THR A 51 -0.45 2.48 -6.67
C THR A 51 -0.66 1.47 -7.80
N GLY A 52 -1.55 0.50 -7.58
CA GLY A 52 -1.98 -0.47 -8.58
C GLY A 52 -3.11 0.03 -9.48
N GLU A 53 -3.45 1.33 -9.41
CA GLU A 53 -4.51 1.97 -10.19
C GLU A 53 -5.90 1.33 -10.00
N VAL A 54 -6.22 0.91 -8.77
CA VAL A 54 -7.47 0.20 -8.44
C VAL A 54 -8.75 0.88 -8.95
N PHE A 55 -8.75 2.21 -9.02
CA PHE A 55 -9.86 3.02 -9.53
C PHE A 55 -10.09 2.86 -11.05
N SER A 56 -9.11 2.33 -11.79
CA SER A 56 -9.18 2.05 -13.24
C SER A 56 -9.53 0.59 -13.57
N LEU A 57 -9.65 -0.27 -12.54
CA LEU A 57 -9.90 -1.69 -12.68
C LEU A 57 -11.38 -2.00 -12.40
N THR A 58 -11.98 -2.83 -13.24
CA THR A 58 -13.28 -3.45 -12.96
C THR A 58 -13.18 -4.44 -11.79
N PRO A 59 -14.29 -4.83 -11.12
CA PRO A 59 -14.26 -5.85 -10.06
C PRO A 59 -13.60 -7.16 -10.49
N SER A 60 -13.88 -7.64 -11.71
CA SER A 60 -13.28 -8.85 -12.27
C SER A 60 -11.78 -8.69 -12.50
N GLU A 61 -11.33 -7.52 -12.96
CA GLU A 61 -9.90 -7.25 -13.12
C GLU A 61 -9.16 -7.18 -11.79
N ARG A 62 -9.79 -6.63 -10.73
CA ARG A 62 -9.20 -6.66 -9.38
C ARG A 62 -8.98 -8.08 -8.89
N ALA A 63 -9.95 -8.97 -9.11
CA ALA A 63 -9.80 -10.40 -8.79
C ALA A 63 -8.70 -11.04 -9.65
N GLU A 64 -8.62 -10.69 -10.93
CA GLU A 64 -7.60 -11.20 -11.86
C GLU A 64 -6.17 -10.78 -11.46
N VAL A 65 -5.96 -9.52 -11.10
CA VAL A 65 -4.66 -9.02 -10.58
C VAL A 65 -4.24 -9.83 -9.35
N THR A 66 -5.15 -10.01 -8.38
CA THR A 66 -4.88 -10.83 -7.19
C THR A 66 -4.56 -12.27 -7.54
N ARG A 67 -5.31 -12.87 -8.47
CA ARG A 67 -5.12 -14.26 -8.93
C ARG A 67 -3.74 -14.44 -9.57
N ILE A 68 -3.35 -13.55 -10.48
CA ILE A 68 -2.04 -13.60 -11.15
C ILE A 68 -0.91 -13.55 -10.12
N VAL A 69 -0.98 -12.61 -9.16
CA VAL A 69 0.07 -12.44 -8.13
C VAL A 69 0.10 -13.63 -7.18
N ALA A 70 -1.05 -14.10 -6.69
CA ALA A 70 -1.11 -15.25 -5.79
C ALA A 70 -0.60 -16.55 -6.47
N ASP A 71 -0.97 -16.77 -7.73
CA ASP A 71 -0.53 -17.92 -8.54
C ASP A 71 0.97 -17.88 -8.83
N GLU A 72 1.55 -16.70 -9.10
CA GLU A 72 3.00 -16.55 -9.29
C GLU A 72 3.79 -16.86 -8.01
N LEU A 73 3.29 -16.39 -6.86
CA LEU A 73 3.98 -16.55 -5.59
C LEU A 73 3.80 -17.95 -5.01
N ARG A 74 2.75 -18.69 -5.39
CA ARG A 74 2.48 -20.09 -4.99
C ARG A 74 2.58 -20.30 -3.48
N GLY A 75 2.12 -19.31 -2.71
CA GLY A 75 2.19 -19.32 -1.25
C GLY A 75 3.57 -19.09 -0.64
N ARG A 76 4.64 -18.87 -1.43
CA ARG A 76 5.97 -18.47 -0.92
C ARG A 76 5.94 -17.11 -0.23
N MET A 77 5.04 -16.24 -0.68
CA MET A 77 4.81 -14.92 -0.13
C MET A 77 3.29 -14.69 -0.07
N PRO A 78 2.73 -14.30 1.08
CA PRO A 78 1.29 -14.06 1.22
C PRO A 78 0.86 -12.82 0.42
N VAL A 79 -0.37 -12.88 -0.12
CA VAL A 79 -0.97 -11.80 -0.91
C VAL A 79 -2.13 -11.19 -0.14
N ILE A 80 -2.09 -9.86 -0.01
CA ILE A 80 -3.17 -9.02 0.51
C ILE A 80 -3.88 -8.40 -0.69
N SER A 81 -5.20 -8.45 -0.76
CA SER A 81 -5.94 -7.69 -1.77
C SER A 81 -6.62 -6.51 -1.11
N SER A 82 -6.37 -5.28 -1.56
CA SER A 82 -7.21 -4.17 -1.15
C SER A 82 -8.62 -4.34 -1.71
N ILE A 83 -9.61 -3.87 -0.96
CA ILE A 83 -11.00 -3.74 -1.40
C ILE A 83 -11.44 -2.29 -1.27
N VAL A 84 -12.11 -1.80 -2.31
CA VAL A 84 -12.69 -0.47 -2.42
C VAL A 84 -14.14 -0.66 -2.82
N CYS A 85 -15.05 -0.39 -1.90
CA CYS A 85 -16.48 -0.68 -2.06
C CYS A 85 -17.29 0.29 -1.20
N GLU A 86 -18.53 0.56 -1.62
CA GLU A 86 -19.37 1.57 -0.98
C GLU A 86 -20.37 0.97 0.01
N GLY A 87 -20.89 -0.22 -0.31
CA GLY A 87 -21.93 -0.90 0.47
C GLY A 87 -21.50 -2.26 1.00
N LEU A 88 -22.24 -2.78 1.99
CA LEU A 88 -21.94 -4.06 2.63
C LEU A 88 -22.07 -5.26 1.67
N ALA A 89 -23.06 -5.24 0.78
CA ALA A 89 -23.26 -6.31 -0.20
C ALA A 89 -22.09 -6.40 -1.18
N GLU A 90 -21.67 -5.25 -1.73
CA GLU A 90 -20.50 -5.14 -2.62
C GLU A 90 -19.21 -5.54 -1.88
N ALA A 91 -19.03 -5.09 -0.64
CA ALA A 91 -17.87 -5.46 0.17
C ALA A 91 -17.79 -6.97 0.41
N ALA A 92 -18.93 -7.62 0.65
CA ALA A 92 -19.02 -9.07 0.79
C ALA A 92 -18.68 -9.81 -0.53
N GLU A 93 -19.10 -9.27 -1.68
CA GLU A 93 -18.76 -9.82 -2.99
C GLU A 93 -17.26 -9.70 -3.29
N HIS A 94 -16.68 -8.52 -3.06
CA HIS A 94 -15.24 -8.29 -3.23
C HIS A 94 -14.40 -9.17 -2.30
N ALA A 95 -14.83 -9.34 -1.04
CA ALA A 95 -14.14 -10.22 -0.10
C ALA A 95 -14.10 -11.68 -0.58
N ARG A 96 -15.23 -12.22 -1.04
CA ARG A 96 -15.31 -13.57 -1.61
C ARG A 96 -14.48 -13.71 -2.88
N ALA A 97 -14.51 -12.71 -3.76
CA ALA A 97 -13.74 -12.72 -5.00
C ALA A 97 -12.23 -12.70 -4.72
N ALA A 98 -11.78 -11.89 -3.77
CA ALA A 98 -10.38 -11.84 -3.35
C ALA A 98 -9.93 -13.16 -2.70
N GLN A 99 -10.75 -13.77 -1.84
CA GLN A 99 -10.48 -15.09 -1.26
C GLN A 99 -10.34 -16.16 -2.36
N ALA A 100 -11.29 -16.20 -3.30
CA ALA A 100 -11.26 -17.13 -4.43
C ALA A 100 -10.04 -16.91 -5.36
N ALA A 101 -9.56 -15.66 -5.46
CA ALA A 101 -8.35 -15.31 -6.19
C ALA A 101 -7.05 -15.66 -5.43
N GLY A 102 -7.12 -16.14 -4.19
CA GLY A 102 -5.96 -16.58 -3.42
C GLY A 102 -5.35 -15.52 -2.50
N ALA A 103 -6.05 -14.41 -2.25
CA ALA A 103 -5.66 -13.52 -1.15
C ALA A 103 -5.79 -14.25 0.19
N VAL A 104 -4.92 -13.92 1.14
CA VAL A 104 -4.96 -14.44 2.53
C VAL A 104 -5.33 -13.35 3.55
N ALA A 105 -5.40 -12.10 3.09
CA ALA A 105 -5.87 -10.96 3.86
C ALA A 105 -6.46 -9.88 2.94
N LEU A 106 -7.23 -8.95 3.53
CA LEU A 106 -7.81 -7.82 2.83
C LEU A 106 -7.34 -6.48 3.41
N ASP A 107 -6.90 -5.55 2.56
CA ASP A 107 -6.72 -4.15 2.95
C ASP A 107 -8.04 -3.40 2.74
N VAL A 108 -8.70 -3.07 3.85
CA VAL A 108 -10.04 -2.50 3.86
C VAL A 108 -9.93 -0.99 3.76
N MET A 109 -10.17 -0.44 2.56
CA MET A 109 -10.24 1.00 2.37
C MET A 109 -11.59 1.55 2.89
N PRO A 110 -11.61 2.75 3.49
CA PRO A 110 -12.86 3.42 3.81
C PRO A 110 -13.70 3.64 2.54
N PRO A 111 -15.03 3.39 2.58
CA PRO A 111 -15.95 3.76 1.49
C PRO A 111 -15.77 5.21 1.05
N HIS A 112 -15.66 5.47 -0.25
CA HIS A 112 -15.36 6.81 -0.74
C HIS A 112 -16.54 7.78 -0.54
N HIS A 113 -17.78 7.31 -0.43
CA HIS A 113 -18.89 8.20 -0.04
C HIS A 113 -18.67 8.83 1.35
N TRP A 114 -17.93 8.19 2.25
CA TRP A 114 -17.58 8.77 3.57
C TRP A 114 -16.67 9.98 3.42
N LEU A 115 -15.87 10.09 2.35
CA LEU A 115 -15.05 11.28 2.10
C LEU A 115 -15.90 12.55 2.00
N ARG A 116 -17.12 12.43 1.45
CA ARG A 116 -18.06 13.54 1.30
C ARG A 116 -18.99 13.68 2.50
N PHE A 117 -19.55 12.58 2.99
CA PHE A 117 -20.67 12.63 3.94
C PHE A 117 -20.32 12.22 5.36
N GLY A 118 -19.13 11.66 5.57
CA GLY A 118 -18.74 11.06 6.84
C GLY A 118 -19.49 9.76 7.14
N PHE A 119 -19.36 9.31 8.38
CA PHE A 119 -19.94 8.06 8.87
C PHE A 119 -20.11 8.13 10.39
N THR A 120 -20.83 7.17 10.98
CA THR A 120 -20.89 6.98 12.44
C THR A 120 -19.99 5.81 12.84
N PRO A 121 -19.45 5.74 14.07
CA PRO A 121 -18.63 4.61 14.51
C PRO A 121 -19.27 3.24 14.26
N GLY A 122 -20.59 3.13 14.45
CA GLY A 122 -21.34 1.91 14.15
C GLY A 122 -21.29 1.48 12.68
N HIS A 123 -21.27 2.43 11.73
CA HIS A 123 -21.12 2.11 10.30
C HIS A 123 -19.79 1.42 10.03
N ALA A 124 -18.69 1.90 10.63
CA ALA A 124 -17.38 1.29 10.44
C ALA A 124 -17.33 -0.13 11.01
N LEU A 125 -17.82 -0.34 12.23
CA LEU A 125 -17.86 -1.68 12.85
C LEU A 125 -18.68 -2.67 12.01
N GLN A 126 -19.87 -2.26 11.54
CA GLN A 126 -20.72 -3.09 10.67
C GLN A 126 -20.04 -3.39 9.32
N TYR A 127 -19.26 -2.46 8.78
CA TYR A 127 -18.51 -2.64 7.54
C TYR A 127 -17.44 -3.73 7.69
N PHE A 128 -16.58 -3.62 8.71
CA PHE A 128 -15.57 -4.65 9.02
C PHE A 128 -16.18 -6.01 9.35
N GLU A 129 -17.29 -6.04 10.11
CA GLU A 129 -18.01 -7.27 10.42
C GLU A 129 -18.59 -7.95 9.16
N ALA A 130 -19.22 -7.18 8.26
CA ALA A 130 -19.78 -7.72 7.03
C ALA A 130 -18.72 -8.34 6.12
N ILE A 131 -17.55 -7.69 5.99
CA ILE A 131 -16.41 -8.20 5.23
C ILE A 131 -15.91 -9.50 5.86
N HIS A 132 -15.68 -9.52 7.17
CA HIS A 132 -15.23 -10.73 7.87
C HIS A 132 -16.23 -11.88 7.72
N ARG A 133 -17.53 -11.64 7.90
CA ARG A 133 -18.57 -12.68 7.75
C ARG A 133 -18.61 -13.27 6.34
N ALA A 134 -18.27 -12.48 5.31
CA ALA A 134 -18.25 -12.93 3.93
C ALA A 134 -17.03 -13.79 3.59
N ALA A 135 -15.91 -13.57 4.28
CA ALA A 135 -14.63 -14.25 4.06
C ALA A 135 -13.91 -14.49 5.41
N PRO A 136 -14.42 -15.40 6.26
CA PRO A 136 -13.97 -15.52 7.66
C PRO A 136 -12.56 -16.08 7.82
N GLU A 137 -11.99 -16.62 6.75
CA GLU A 137 -10.62 -17.15 6.70
C GLU A 137 -9.57 -16.06 6.42
N LEU A 138 -10.00 -14.86 6.00
CA LEU A 138 -9.09 -13.77 5.68
C LEU A 138 -8.90 -12.84 6.87
N ASP A 139 -7.64 -12.51 7.14
CA ASP A 139 -7.28 -11.42 8.04
C ASP A 139 -7.65 -10.06 7.41
N LEU A 140 -7.97 -9.07 8.23
CA LEU A 140 -8.24 -7.71 7.78
C LEU A 140 -7.13 -6.74 8.19
N VAL A 141 -6.83 -5.80 7.29
CA VAL A 141 -6.00 -4.63 7.51
C VAL A 141 -6.88 -3.39 7.42
N CYS A 142 -6.87 -2.54 8.44
CA CYS A 142 -7.61 -1.28 8.44
C CYS A 142 -6.78 -0.18 7.79
N HIS A 143 -7.23 0.35 6.65
CA HIS A 143 -6.61 1.48 6.00
C HIS A 143 -7.13 2.79 6.60
N VAL A 144 -6.25 3.52 7.29
CA VAL A 144 -6.59 4.79 7.96
C VAL A 144 -6.28 5.96 7.04
N TYR A 145 -7.30 6.74 6.70
CA TYR A 145 -7.15 7.95 5.89
C TYR A 145 -6.79 9.18 6.75
N PRO A 146 -6.31 10.29 6.13
CA PRO A 146 -5.88 11.50 6.83
C PRO A 146 -7.02 12.19 7.59
N ALA A 147 -6.71 12.89 8.68
CA ALA A 147 -7.68 13.47 9.62
C ALA A 147 -8.55 14.56 9.00
N TRP A 148 -8.04 15.21 7.97
CA TRP A 148 -8.74 16.24 7.22
C TRP A 148 -9.81 15.64 6.29
N THR A 149 -9.81 14.32 6.06
CA THR A 149 -10.89 13.62 5.36
C THR A 149 -12.04 13.30 6.31
N ARG A 150 -13.26 13.23 5.78
CA ARG A 150 -14.44 12.77 6.54
C ARG A 150 -14.49 11.24 6.71
N ALA A 151 -13.56 10.51 6.11
CA ALA A 151 -13.44 9.05 6.21
C ALA A 151 -12.37 8.60 7.22
N SER A 152 -11.79 9.53 8.01
CA SER A 152 -10.82 9.20 9.05
C SER A 152 -11.50 8.64 10.30
N TYR A 153 -10.87 7.63 10.90
CA TYR A 153 -11.27 7.11 12.21
C TYR A 153 -10.76 8.00 13.36
N SER A 154 -11.54 8.11 14.43
CA SER A 154 -11.06 8.66 15.71
C SER A 154 -10.11 7.67 16.38
N SER A 155 -9.23 8.13 17.26
CA SER A 155 -8.32 7.23 18.00
C SER A 155 -9.10 6.24 18.87
N GLN A 156 -10.25 6.65 19.43
CA GLN A 156 -11.15 5.75 20.15
C GLN A 156 -11.70 4.63 19.24
N LEU A 157 -12.14 4.97 18.02
CA LEU A 157 -12.65 3.97 17.10
C LEU A 157 -11.54 3.04 16.59
N LEU A 158 -10.32 3.54 16.40
CA LEU A 158 -9.16 2.68 16.10
C LEU A 158 -8.89 1.69 17.24
N ALA A 159 -9.01 2.11 18.50
CA ALA A 159 -8.92 1.21 19.65
C ALA A 159 -10.06 0.18 19.69
N GLU A 160 -11.28 0.55 19.29
CA GLU A 160 -12.40 -0.40 19.15
C GLU A 160 -12.14 -1.43 18.05
N LEU A 161 -11.71 -0.97 16.86
CA LEU A 161 -11.32 -1.83 15.74
C LEU A 161 -10.14 -2.75 16.10
N ALA A 162 -9.19 -2.28 16.90
CA ALA A 162 -8.04 -3.07 17.34
C ALA A 162 -8.44 -4.24 18.24
N ARG A 163 -9.62 -4.23 18.87
CA ARG A 163 -10.11 -5.36 19.67
C ARG A 163 -10.76 -6.46 18.83
N LEU A 164 -10.96 -6.24 17.52
CA LEU A 164 -11.52 -7.25 16.64
C LEU A 164 -10.47 -8.36 16.39
N PRO A 165 -10.81 -9.63 16.62
CA PRO A 165 -9.83 -10.73 16.53
C PRO A 165 -9.37 -11.00 15.10
N TYR A 166 -10.15 -10.61 14.10
CA TYR A 166 -9.88 -10.80 12.67
C TYR A 166 -9.18 -9.59 12.01
N LEU A 167 -9.01 -8.46 12.72
CA LEU A 167 -8.27 -7.31 12.22
C LEU A 167 -6.85 -7.40 12.77
N GLN A 168 -5.85 -7.68 11.92
CA GLN A 168 -4.48 -7.94 12.38
C GLN A 168 -3.54 -6.75 12.22
N ALA A 169 -3.85 -5.82 11.32
CA ALA A 169 -2.96 -4.70 11.05
C ALA A 169 -3.70 -3.40 10.75
N PHE A 170 -2.98 -2.29 10.91
CA PHE A 170 -3.41 -0.95 10.52
C PHE A 170 -2.42 -0.38 9.51
N LYS A 171 -2.91 0.03 8.35
CA LYS A 171 -2.16 0.81 7.35
C LYS A 171 -2.47 2.28 7.57
N VAL A 172 -1.57 2.98 8.25
CA VAL A 172 -1.87 4.30 8.82
C VAL A 172 -1.37 5.43 7.91
N GLY A 173 -2.30 6.05 7.19
CA GLY A 173 -2.14 7.26 6.39
C GLY A 173 -2.36 8.57 7.17
N GLN A 174 -1.84 8.58 8.38
CA GLN A 174 -1.76 9.64 9.38
C GLN A 174 -1.02 10.97 9.03
N ARG A 175 -1.57 11.98 8.34
CA ARG A 175 -0.76 13.18 7.99
C ARG A 175 -0.56 14.22 9.09
N ASP A 176 -1.40 14.23 10.10
CA ASP A 176 -1.11 14.97 11.34
C ASP A 176 -0.25 14.10 12.27
N MET A 177 1.02 14.48 12.50
CA MET A 177 1.95 13.65 13.26
C MET A 177 1.64 13.55 14.75
N ASN A 178 0.96 14.53 15.34
CA ASN A 178 0.48 14.42 16.72
C ASN A 178 -0.67 13.42 16.80
N LYS A 179 -1.62 13.50 15.87
CA LYS A 179 -2.69 12.52 15.77
C LYS A 179 -2.16 11.13 15.43
N TYR A 180 -1.16 11.01 14.57
CA TYR A 180 -0.52 9.74 14.23
C TYR A 180 0.05 9.04 15.48
N ALA A 181 0.80 9.77 16.32
CA ALA A 181 1.29 9.26 17.59
C ALA A 181 0.14 8.80 18.51
N ARG A 182 -0.93 9.60 18.59
CA ARG A 182 -2.13 9.27 19.40
C ARG A 182 -2.87 8.03 18.88
N ASP A 183 -2.99 7.90 17.56
CA ASP A 183 -3.62 6.75 16.91
C ASP A 183 -2.81 5.48 17.17
N ILE A 184 -1.47 5.55 17.04
CA ILE A 184 -0.56 4.45 17.37
C ILE A 184 -0.74 4.04 18.83
N GLN A 185 -0.70 5.00 19.76
CA GLN A 185 -0.88 4.75 21.19
C GLN A 185 -2.22 4.05 21.46
N ALA A 186 -3.33 4.57 20.92
CA ALA A 186 -4.66 4.01 21.14
C ALA A 186 -4.80 2.57 20.63
N ILE A 187 -4.21 2.26 19.46
CA ILE A 187 -4.20 0.89 18.92
C ILE A 187 -3.39 -0.04 19.84
N ARG A 188 -2.19 0.37 20.25
CA ARG A 188 -1.31 -0.44 21.11
C ARG A 188 -1.90 -0.71 22.50
N GLU A 189 -2.54 0.29 23.10
CA GLU A 189 -3.20 0.16 24.40
C GLU A 189 -4.41 -0.77 24.33
N ALA A 190 -5.11 -0.79 23.19
CA ALA A 190 -6.24 -1.69 22.99
C ALA A 190 -5.79 -3.14 22.73
N ASP A 191 -4.79 -3.34 21.88
CA ASP A 191 -4.18 -4.64 21.60
C ASP A 191 -2.77 -4.47 20.99
N ALA A 192 -1.74 -4.74 21.80
CA ALA A 192 -0.34 -4.62 21.37
C ALA A 192 0.08 -5.66 20.32
N SER A 193 -0.72 -6.70 20.07
CA SER A 193 -0.44 -7.72 19.06
C SER A 193 -0.62 -7.21 17.63
N LYS A 194 -1.46 -6.17 17.43
CA LYS A 194 -1.77 -5.62 16.11
C LYS A 194 -0.55 -4.99 15.46
N ALA A 195 -0.31 -5.27 14.19
CA ALA A 195 0.73 -4.59 13.45
C ALA A 195 0.30 -3.18 13.03
N ILE A 196 1.20 -2.21 13.12
CA ILE A 196 0.95 -0.85 12.66
C ILE A 196 1.97 -0.53 11.57
N LEU A 197 1.50 -0.21 10.38
CA LEU A 197 2.32 -0.02 9.19
C LEU A 197 2.15 1.41 8.70
N THR A 198 3.24 2.12 8.43
CA THR A 198 3.13 3.43 7.80
C THR A 198 2.63 3.29 6.36
N CYS A 199 1.79 4.24 5.94
CA CYS A 199 1.30 4.40 4.57
C CYS A 199 1.86 5.67 3.90
N HIS A 200 2.90 6.29 4.49
CA HIS A 200 3.43 7.57 4.01
C HIS A 200 4.63 7.34 3.10
N ASP A 201 4.38 7.28 1.79
CA ASP A 201 5.43 7.22 0.79
C ASP A 201 6.32 8.48 0.82
N GLU A 202 5.70 9.62 1.12
CA GLU A 202 6.26 10.96 0.97
C GLU A 202 7.10 11.47 2.17
N TYR A 203 7.02 10.80 3.33
CA TYR A 203 7.86 11.07 4.52
C TYR A 203 8.04 9.81 5.39
N LEU A 204 8.59 8.77 4.78
CA LEU A 204 8.87 7.46 5.39
C LEU A 204 9.62 7.58 6.72
N LEU A 205 10.78 8.25 6.76
CA LEU A 205 11.59 8.37 7.98
C LEU A 205 10.79 8.95 9.16
N ALA A 206 10.08 10.06 8.95
CA ALA A 206 9.34 10.75 10.00
C ALA A 206 8.20 9.91 10.59
N SER A 207 7.60 9.03 9.79
CA SER A 207 6.57 8.11 10.25
C SER A 207 7.15 6.83 10.89
N MET A 208 8.25 6.29 10.34
CA MET A 208 8.88 5.07 10.84
C MET A 208 9.44 5.21 12.26
N VAL A 209 9.91 6.40 12.64
CA VAL A 209 10.49 6.64 13.98
C VAL A 209 9.44 6.66 15.11
N GLN A 210 8.14 6.63 14.82
CA GLN A 210 7.07 6.70 15.83
C GLN A 210 6.60 5.34 16.37
N GLY A 211 7.44 4.29 16.26
CA GLY A 211 7.15 2.99 16.86
C GLY A 211 6.16 2.12 16.08
N VAL A 212 6.10 2.32 14.75
CA VAL A 212 5.42 1.39 13.83
C VAL A 212 6.23 0.10 13.64
N ASP A 213 5.60 -0.92 13.06
CA ASP A 213 6.16 -2.25 12.83
C ASP A 213 6.72 -2.46 11.41
N GLY A 214 6.60 -1.44 10.55
CA GLY A 214 7.00 -1.54 9.16
C GLY A 214 6.27 -0.56 8.27
N ALA A 215 6.20 -0.88 6.97
CA ALA A 215 5.55 -0.04 5.97
C ALA A 215 4.71 -0.87 4.99
N LEU A 216 3.50 -0.38 4.72
CA LEU A 216 2.67 -0.85 3.62
C LEU A 216 2.47 0.32 2.67
N VAL A 217 3.32 0.39 1.66
CA VAL A 217 3.56 1.60 0.87
C VAL A 217 3.68 1.29 -0.63
N GLY A 218 3.21 2.22 -1.45
CA GLY A 218 3.29 2.15 -2.90
C GLY A 218 4.73 2.18 -3.39
N PHE A 219 5.53 3.05 -2.78
CA PHE A 219 6.88 3.35 -3.25
C PHE A 219 7.83 2.14 -3.14
N ALA A 220 7.49 1.16 -2.30
CA ALA A 220 8.20 -0.12 -2.23
C ALA A 220 8.03 -0.98 -3.49
N THR A 221 7.06 -0.70 -4.37
CA THR A 221 7.01 -1.35 -5.69
C THR A 221 8.12 -0.87 -6.62
N PHE A 222 8.67 0.32 -6.37
CA PHE A 222 9.69 0.96 -7.20
C PHE A 222 11.08 0.81 -6.57
N ILE A 223 11.23 1.13 -5.28
CA ILE A 223 12.52 1.12 -4.57
C ILE A 223 12.49 0.26 -3.30
N PRO A 224 12.11 -1.03 -3.37
CA PRO A 224 11.94 -1.89 -2.20
C PRO A 224 13.20 -1.91 -1.32
N GLN A 225 14.39 -2.03 -1.92
CA GLN A 225 15.64 -2.13 -1.16
C GLN A 225 15.95 -0.86 -0.34
N LEU A 226 15.74 0.34 -0.90
CA LEU A 226 15.98 1.58 -0.16
C LEU A 226 15.02 1.71 1.03
N ILE A 227 13.76 1.28 0.88
CA ILE A 227 12.77 1.30 1.96
C ILE A 227 13.10 0.25 3.03
N ILE A 228 13.58 -0.93 2.64
CA ILE A 228 14.09 -1.96 3.55
C ILE A 228 15.30 -1.45 4.33
N ASP A 229 16.26 -0.81 3.65
CA ASP A 229 17.46 -0.25 4.29
C ASP A 229 17.12 0.86 5.28
N LEU A 230 16.16 1.72 4.93
CA LEU A 230 15.63 2.77 5.80
C LEU A 230 14.97 2.15 7.04
N TRP A 231 14.09 1.17 6.83
CA TRP A 231 13.40 0.47 7.92
C TRP A 231 14.40 -0.22 8.87
N ASN A 232 15.40 -0.92 8.32
CA ASN A 232 16.42 -1.58 9.11
C ASN A 232 17.26 -0.59 9.92
N ALA A 233 17.59 0.58 9.37
CA ALA A 233 18.31 1.63 10.08
C ALA A 233 17.47 2.23 11.23
N VAL A 234 16.19 2.52 10.98
CA VAL A 234 15.27 3.01 12.02
C VAL A 234 15.07 1.97 13.12
N LYS A 235 14.83 0.70 12.75
CA LYS A 235 14.67 -0.41 13.70
C LYS A 235 15.91 -0.63 14.57
N ALA A 236 17.10 -0.38 14.03
CA ALA A 236 18.36 -0.44 14.77
C ALA A 236 18.66 0.80 15.62
N GLY A 237 17.84 1.86 15.54
CA GLY A 237 18.09 3.14 16.20
C GLY A 237 19.22 3.96 15.58
N ASP A 238 19.72 3.58 14.39
CA ASP A 238 20.78 4.29 13.70
C ASP A 238 20.19 5.41 12.82
N LEU A 239 19.85 6.52 13.47
CA LEU A 239 19.27 7.68 12.79
C LEU A 239 20.23 8.33 11.80
N LYS A 240 21.55 8.21 12.00
CA LYS A 240 22.53 8.75 11.03
C LYS A 240 22.45 7.98 9.72
N LYS A 241 22.46 6.64 9.78
CA LYS A 241 22.26 5.80 8.61
C LYS A 241 20.87 6.02 8.00
N ALA A 242 19.84 6.11 8.83
CA ALA A 242 18.47 6.35 8.35
C ALA A 242 18.36 7.66 7.56
N MET A 243 18.99 8.75 8.05
CA MET A 243 19.05 10.03 7.32
C MET A 243 19.83 9.92 6.01
N ALA A 244 20.93 9.18 5.98
CA ALA A 244 21.70 8.97 4.75
C ALA A 244 20.89 8.19 3.70
N VAL A 245 20.16 7.15 4.10
CA VAL A 245 19.26 6.41 3.19
C VAL A 245 18.10 7.30 2.75
N GLN A 246 17.48 8.05 3.67
CA GLN A 246 16.40 8.98 3.34
C GLN A 246 16.86 10.05 2.33
N ALA A 247 18.11 10.50 2.38
CA ALA A 247 18.66 11.44 1.41
C ALA A 247 18.73 10.87 -0.03
N LEU A 248 18.87 9.55 -0.19
CA LEU A 248 18.77 8.86 -1.48
C LEU A 248 17.31 8.73 -1.95
N ILE A 249 16.39 8.52 -1.00
CA ILE A 249 14.96 8.36 -1.27
C ILE A 249 14.31 9.70 -1.65
N THR A 250 14.72 10.81 -1.04
CA THR A 250 14.04 12.11 -1.18
C THR A 250 13.92 12.61 -2.62
N PRO A 251 14.97 12.62 -3.47
CA PRO A 251 14.84 13.07 -4.86
C PRO A 251 13.84 12.22 -5.67
N LEU A 252 13.86 10.90 -5.46
CA LEU A 252 12.92 9.97 -6.10
C LEU A 252 11.48 10.24 -5.64
N LYS A 253 11.31 10.43 -4.32
CA LYS A 253 10.04 10.76 -3.70
C LYS A 253 9.48 12.06 -4.26
N ASP A 254 10.31 13.11 -4.36
CA ASP A 254 9.88 14.41 -4.85
C ASP A 254 9.50 14.35 -6.34
N ALA A 255 10.21 13.55 -7.14
CA ALA A 255 9.85 13.33 -8.54
C ALA A 255 8.52 12.58 -8.71
N VAL A 256 8.24 11.58 -7.86
CA VAL A 256 7.02 10.77 -7.93
C VAL A 256 5.81 11.44 -7.30
N TYR A 257 5.97 11.99 -6.10
CA TYR A 257 4.86 12.48 -5.27
C TYR A 257 4.76 14.01 -5.25
N GLY A 258 5.85 14.72 -5.57
CA GLY A 258 5.95 16.16 -5.41
C GLY A 258 6.34 16.57 -3.98
N GLY A 259 6.34 17.89 -3.73
CA GLY A 259 6.67 18.46 -2.42
C GLY A 259 5.50 18.54 -1.43
N GLY A 260 4.31 18.04 -1.80
CA GLY A 260 3.09 18.05 -1.00
C GLY A 260 2.45 16.66 -0.90
N GLU A 261 1.15 16.60 -0.67
CA GLU A 261 0.43 15.32 -0.71
C GLU A 261 0.42 14.73 -2.14
N PRO A 262 0.47 13.39 -2.27
CA PRO A 262 0.38 12.71 -3.55
C PRO A 262 -0.83 13.16 -4.38
N THR A 263 -0.58 13.54 -5.64
CA THR A 263 -1.66 13.77 -6.60
C THR A 263 -2.15 12.45 -7.19
N GLY A 264 -3.31 12.48 -7.85
CA GLY A 264 -3.81 11.38 -8.67
C GLY A 264 -2.92 11.02 -9.87
N GLU A 265 -1.79 11.70 -10.09
CA GLU A 265 -0.81 11.36 -11.15
C GLU A 265 0.46 10.73 -10.58
N ALA A 266 0.53 10.51 -9.26
CA ALA A 266 1.71 9.94 -8.62
C ALA A 266 2.03 8.52 -9.12
N HIS A 267 1.03 7.69 -9.44
CA HIS A 267 1.26 6.35 -9.99
C HIS A 267 1.80 6.39 -11.42
N ALA A 268 1.43 7.38 -12.23
CA ALA A 268 2.00 7.58 -13.56
C ALA A 268 3.49 7.90 -13.47
N ARG A 269 3.84 8.85 -12.59
CA ARG A 269 5.24 9.21 -12.32
C ARG A 269 6.03 8.05 -11.71
N MET A 270 5.40 7.27 -10.83
CA MET A 270 6.00 6.06 -10.28
C MET A 270 6.34 5.04 -11.39
N LYS A 271 5.41 4.75 -12.29
CA LYS A 271 5.66 3.87 -13.45
C LYS A 271 6.74 4.42 -14.37
N GLY A 272 6.79 5.73 -14.58
CA GLY A 272 7.88 6.40 -15.30
C GLY A 272 9.25 6.16 -14.65
N GLY A 273 9.35 6.32 -13.33
CA GLY A 273 10.55 6.01 -12.56
C GLY A 273 10.94 4.53 -12.63
N MET A 274 9.97 3.62 -12.48
CA MET A 274 10.17 2.18 -12.60
C MET A 274 10.66 1.78 -14.00
N TYR A 275 10.16 2.42 -15.06
CA TYR A 275 10.63 2.21 -16.42
C TYR A 275 12.10 2.63 -16.59
N LEU A 276 12.46 3.82 -16.11
CA LEU A 276 13.84 4.33 -16.16
C LEU A 276 14.82 3.46 -15.35
N ALA A 277 14.37 2.91 -14.22
CA ALA A 277 15.15 1.99 -13.41
C ALA A 277 15.16 0.54 -13.94
N GLY A 278 14.48 0.25 -15.05
CA GLY A 278 14.40 -1.10 -15.63
C GLY A 278 13.57 -2.09 -14.81
N VAL A 279 12.76 -1.61 -13.86
CA VAL A 279 11.81 -2.43 -13.10
C VAL A 279 10.62 -2.82 -13.97
N LEU A 280 10.17 -1.91 -14.86
CA LEU A 280 9.16 -2.17 -15.87
C LEU A 280 9.72 -1.97 -17.28
N GLU A 281 9.17 -2.72 -18.24
CA GLU A 281 9.45 -2.50 -19.67
C GLU A 281 8.61 -1.38 -20.26
N ASN A 282 7.48 -1.06 -19.64
CA ASN A 282 6.56 -0.02 -20.08
C ASN A 282 5.96 0.73 -18.88
N ALA A 283 5.78 2.04 -19.04
CA ALA A 283 5.18 2.92 -18.06
C ALA A 283 3.68 3.22 -18.32
N THR A 284 3.01 2.44 -19.18
CA THR A 284 1.60 2.67 -19.53
C THR A 284 0.70 2.74 -18.29
N VAL A 285 -0.11 3.79 -18.25
CA VAL A 285 -1.22 4.00 -17.31
C VAL A 285 -2.55 3.89 -18.05
N ARG A 286 -3.65 3.70 -17.30
CA ARG A 286 -4.99 3.69 -17.88
C ARG A 286 -5.59 5.11 -17.86
N PRO A 287 -6.18 5.59 -18.97
CA PRO A 287 -6.98 6.80 -18.95
C PRO A 287 -8.09 6.75 -17.88
N PRO A 288 -8.46 7.87 -17.25
CA PRO A 288 -8.07 9.24 -17.60
C PRO A 288 -6.72 9.70 -17.04
N THR A 289 -5.96 8.84 -16.34
CA THR A 289 -4.60 9.19 -15.91
C THR A 289 -3.73 9.46 -17.13
N GLU A 290 -2.95 10.53 -17.07
CA GLU A 290 -2.04 10.92 -18.13
C GLU A 290 -0.62 10.40 -17.83
N ALA A 291 0.13 10.10 -18.90
CA ALA A 291 1.54 9.79 -18.74
C ALA A 291 2.30 11.04 -18.25
N PRO A 292 3.42 10.88 -17.50
CA PRO A 292 4.21 12.03 -17.08
C PRO A 292 4.68 12.85 -18.28
N ASN A 293 4.58 14.17 -18.17
CA ASN A 293 5.07 15.07 -19.22
C ASN A 293 6.61 15.09 -19.27
N ALA A 294 7.18 15.75 -20.29
CA ALA A 294 8.63 15.80 -20.48
C ALA A 294 9.40 16.31 -19.25
N ARG A 295 8.89 17.36 -18.58
CA ARG A 295 9.53 17.92 -17.38
C ARG A 295 9.51 16.94 -16.20
N GLU A 296 8.40 16.21 -16.03
CA GLU A 296 8.29 15.19 -14.99
C GLU A 296 9.21 14.00 -15.27
N MET A 297 9.31 13.58 -16.54
CA MET A 297 10.25 12.53 -16.96
C MET A 297 11.71 12.93 -16.75
N ASP A 298 12.08 14.18 -17.02
CA ASP A 298 13.44 14.69 -16.76
C ASP A 298 13.76 14.69 -15.26
N ALA A 299 12.80 15.11 -14.42
CA ALA A 299 12.95 15.05 -12.96
C ALA A 299 13.10 13.62 -12.44
N LEU A 300 12.31 12.68 -12.96
CA LEU A 300 12.42 11.26 -12.64
C LEU A 300 13.78 10.69 -13.07
N ARG A 301 14.26 11.02 -14.27
CA ARG A 301 15.57 10.58 -14.77
C ARG A 301 16.70 11.06 -13.88
N ALA A 302 16.74 12.35 -13.57
CA ALA A 302 17.75 12.92 -12.69
C ALA A 302 17.75 12.24 -11.31
N ALA A 303 16.57 11.99 -10.73
CA ALA A 303 16.46 11.32 -9.43
C ALA A 303 16.92 9.86 -9.48
N VAL A 304 16.57 9.12 -10.53
CA VAL A 304 16.96 7.72 -10.75
C VAL A 304 18.48 7.59 -10.98
N GLU A 305 19.07 8.50 -11.74
CA GLU A 305 20.53 8.58 -11.95
C GLU A 305 21.27 8.90 -10.64
N GLN A 306 20.80 9.90 -9.89
CA GLN A 306 21.38 10.29 -8.61
C GLN A 306 21.35 9.14 -7.59
N ALA A 307 20.28 8.33 -7.60
CA ALA A 307 20.15 7.15 -6.75
C ALA A 307 20.96 5.93 -7.25
N GLY A 308 21.63 6.03 -8.41
CA GLY A 308 22.39 4.92 -9.01
C GLY A 308 21.51 3.78 -9.55
N LEU A 309 20.23 4.07 -9.84
CA LEU A 309 19.24 3.08 -10.25
C LEU A 309 19.02 3.05 -11.77
N SER A 310 19.57 4.01 -12.54
CA SER A 310 19.28 4.12 -13.96
C SER A 310 19.70 2.91 -14.79
N LYS A 311 18.82 2.48 -15.68
CA LYS A 311 19.04 1.42 -16.68
C LYS A 311 18.70 1.88 -18.11
N ARG A 312 18.30 3.14 -18.30
CA ARG A 312 17.84 3.72 -19.58
C ARG A 312 18.20 5.20 -19.69
#